data_AF-A0A7K1CIE9-F1
#
_entry.id   AF-A0A7K1CIE9-F1
#
_cell.length_a   1.000
_cell.length_b   1.000
_cell.length_c   1.000
_cell.angle_alpha   90.00
_cell.angle_beta   90.00
_cell.angle_gamma   90.00
#
_symmetry.space_group_name_H-M   'P 1'
#
loop_
_entity.id
_entity.type
_entity.pdbx_description
1 polymer ?
#
loop_
_entity_poly.entity_id
_entity_poly.type
_entity_poly.pdbx_seq_one_letter_code
_entity_poly.pdbx_strand_id
1 'polypeptide(L)' 'RDARVIERKKYGLKKARKRSQYSKR' A
#
# COMPACT_ATOMS: atom_id res chain seq x y z
N ARG A 1 7.27 11.39 22.01
CA ARG A 1 7.74 10.28 21.15
C ARG A 1 6.92 10.30 19.88
N ASP A 2 7.56 10.16 18.72
CA ASP A 2 6.88 10.19 17.44
C ASP A 2 5.97 8.95 17.32
N ALA A 3 4.66 9.16 17.13
CA ALA A 3 3.67 8.10 17.06
C ALA A 3 3.59 7.44 15.67
N ARG A 4 4.43 7.90 14.72
CA ARG A 4 4.46 7.37 13.36
C ARG A 4 5.01 5.95 13.35
N VAL A 5 4.15 5.01 12.98
CA VAL A 5 4.50 3.61 12.75
C VAL A 5 4.40 3.32 11.25
N ILE A 6 5.37 2.58 10.71
CA ILE A 6 5.34 2.17 9.30
C ILE A 6 4.12 1.28 9.05
N GLU A 7 3.33 1.63 8.04
CA GLU A 7 2.19 0.82 7.64
C GLU A 7 2.63 -0.48 6.94
N ARG A 8 2.05 -1.61 7.37
CA ARG A 8 2.31 -2.92 6.77
C ARG A 8 1.79 -3.02 5.33
N LYS A 9 2.42 -3.90 4.55
CA LYS A 9 1.92 -4.28 3.21
C LYS A 9 0.59 -5.02 3.33
N LYS A 10 -0.39 -4.67 2.50
CA LYS A 10 -1.67 -5.39 2.40
C LYS A 10 -1.69 -6.25 1.13
N TYR A 11 -2.39 -7.39 1.18
CA TYR A 11 -2.54 -8.28 0.03
C TYR A 11 -3.26 -7.57 -1.12
N GLY A 12 -2.89 -7.90 -2.36
CA GLY A 12 -3.38 -7.21 -3.55
C GLY A 12 -2.82 -5.81 -3.79
N LEU A 13 -1.98 -5.29 -2.89
CA LEU A 13 -1.31 -3.99 -3.04
C LEU A 13 0.20 -4.16 -3.22
N LYS A 14 0.80 -3.19 -3.93
CA LYS A 14 2.26 -3.14 -4.12
C LYS A 14 2.98 -2.69 -2.84
N LYS A 15 2.34 -1.85 -2.01
CA LYS A 15 2.81 -1.39 -0.68
C LYS A 15 1.62 -1.26 0.27
N ALA A 16 1.70 -0.44 1.32
CA ALA A 16 0.61 -0.22 2.27
C ALA A 16 -0.70 0.26 1.59
N ARG A 17 -0.58 1.18 0.62
CA ARG A 17 -1.73 1.80 -0.08
C ARG A 17 -1.59 1.86 -1.61
N LYS A 18 -0.37 1.66 -2.14
CA LYS A 18 -0.09 1.75 -3.59
C LYS A 18 -0.69 0.54 -4.33
N ARG A 19 -1.59 0.80 -5.27
CA ARG A 19 -2.12 -0.20 -6.21
C ARG A 19 -1.18 -0.35 -7.41
N SER A 20 -1.21 -1.50 -8.06
CA SER A 20 -0.62 -1.65 -9.39
C SER A 20 -1.38 -0.78 -10.38
N GLN A 21 -0.72 -0.42 -11.49
CA GLN A 21 -1.44 0.13 -12.62
C GLN A 21 -2.46 -0.92 -13.09
N TYR A 22 -3.71 -0.49 -13.24
CA TYR A 22 -4.81 -1.34 -13.70
C TYR A 22 -5.24 -0.85 -15.08
N SER A 23 -5.18 -1.73 -16.08
CA SER A 23 -5.78 -1.52 -17.39
C SER A 23 -7.23 -2.00 -17.34
N LYS A 24 -8.16 -1.19 -17.84
CA LYS A 24 -9.61 -1.44 -17.81
C LYS A 24 -10.14 -2.26 -19.01
N ARG A 25 -9.26 -2.57 -19.95
CA ARG A 25 -9.57 -3.26 -21.21
C ARG A 25 -9.00 -4.66 -21.19
#